data_AF-A0A7Y8WT89-F1
#
_entry.id   AF-A0A7Y8WT89-F1
#
_cell.length_a   1.000
_cell.length_b   1.000
_cell.length_c   1.000
_cell.angle_alpha   90.00
_cell.angle_beta   90.00
_cell.angle_gamma   90.00
#
_symmetry.space_group_name_H-M   'P 1'
#
loop_
_entity.id
_entity.type
_entity.pdbx_description
1 polymer ?
#
loop_
_entity_poly.entity_id
_entity_poly.type
_entity_poly.pdbx_seq_one_letter_code
_entity_poly.pdbx_strand_id
1 'polypeptide(L)'
;MSGGSIELHRLANALEPATRWSGSTGVEFTPYTAWADVRQALSNVAPVPEFTVTDQGGFLEYRSEASCVSVIVVDDEEEERGYHVGHGDIWSVSLWAPVWAN
;
A
#
# COMPACT_ATOMS: atom_id res chain seq x y z
N MET A 1 -13.13 15.19 -6.20
CA MET A 1 -12.85 13.98 -5.41
C MET A 1 -11.64 14.26 -4.55
N SER A 2 -11.76 14.23 -3.22
CA SER A 2 -10.61 14.28 -2.31
C SER A 2 -10.16 12.85 -2.02
N GLY A 3 -9.25 12.33 -2.84
CA GLY A 3 -8.50 11.11 -2.56
C GLY A 3 -7.06 11.49 -2.25
N GLY A 4 -6.48 10.87 -1.22
CA GLY A 4 -5.08 11.03 -0.87
C GLY A 4 -4.35 9.72 -1.17
N SER A 5 -3.28 9.78 -1.95
CA SER A 5 -2.38 8.65 -2.18
C SER A 5 -1.07 8.91 -1.45
N ILE A 6 -0.59 7.90 -0.73
CA ILE A 6 0.76 7.88 -0.17
C ILE A 6 1.56 6.86 -0.95
N GLU A 7 2.56 7.35 -1.69
CA GLU A 7 3.55 6.52 -2.33
C GLU A 7 4.59 6.11 -1.29
N LEU A 8 4.43 4.91 -0.73
CA LEU A 8 5.25 4.42 0.39
C LEU A 8 6.74 4.37 0.04
N HIS A 9 7.07 4.02 -1.20
CA HIS A 9 8.45 4.00 -1.69
C HIS A 9 9.12 5.39 -1.63
N ARG A 10 8.37 6.48 -1.86
CA ARG A 10 8.90 7.85 -1.72
C ARG A 10 9.05 8.25 -0.26
N LEU A 11 8.10 7.83 0.60
CA LEU A 11 8.12 8.18 2.01
C LEU A 11 9.27 7.48 2.75
N ALA A 12 9.52 6.21 2.45
CA ALA A 12 10.60 5.43 3.05
C ALA A 12 12.00 5.95 2.67
N ASN A 13 12.13 6.61 1.51
CA ASN A 13 13.37 7.25 1.06
C ASN A 13 13.49 8.72 1.51
N ALA A 14 12.51 9.26 2.23
CA ALA A 14 12.50 10.63 2.74
C ALA A 14 12.52 10.63 4.28
N LEU A 15 13.72 10.82 4.85
CA LEU A 15 13.99 10.63 6.28
C LEU A 15 13.07 11.47 7.19
N GLU A 16 12.86 12.74 6.85
CA GLU A 16 12.04 13.65 7.66
C GLU A 16 10.54 13.28 7.61
N PRO A 17 9.91 13.07 6.43
CA PRO A 17 8.55 12.53 6.34
C PRO A 17 8.35 11.18 7.04
N ALA A 18 9.29 10.24 6.88
CA ALA A 18 9.23 8.94 7.54
C ALA A 18 9.27 9.07 9.06
N THR A 19 10.16 9.92 9.59
CA THR A 19 10.28 10.19 11.02
C THR A 19 8.99 10.82 11.57
N ARG A 20 8.43 11.81 10.85
CA ARG A 20 7.18 12.47 11.26
C ARG A 20 6.01 11.50 11.28
N TRP A 21 5.91 10.60 10.30
CA TRP A 21 4.88 9.57 10.25
C TRP A 21 5.01 8.59 11.41
N SER A 22 6.21 8.04 11.62
CA SER A 22 6.45 7.11 12.74
C SER A 22 6.13 7.78 14.08
N GLY A 23 6.53 9.05 14.27
CA GLY A 23 6.22 9.80 15.49
C GLY A 23 4.73 10.07 15.73
N SER A 24 3.90 10.16 14.68
CA SER A 24 2.47 10.44 14.82
C SER A 24 1.59 9.18 14.85
N THR A 25 2.03 8.10 14.22
CA THR A 25 1.24 6.86 14.04
C THR A 25 1.77 5.68 14.86
N GLY A 26 3.04 5.74 15.30
CA GLY A 26 3.74 4.60 15.88
C GLY A 26 4.11 3.50 14.88
N VAL A 27 3.92 3.75 13.57
CA VAL A 27 4.18 2.79 12.50
C VAL A 27 5.46 3.17 11.77
N GLU A 28 6.42 2.27 11.71
CA GLU A 28 7.61 2.45 10.87
C GLU A 28 7.34 2.05 9.42
N PHE A 29 7.83 2.85 8.48
CA PHE A 29 7.87 2.46 7.08
C PHE A 29 9.24 1.91 6.75
N THR A 30 9.33 0.59 6.63
CA THR A 30 10.50 -0.06 6.06
C THR A 30 10.46 0.14 4.53
N PRO A 31 11.53 0.64 3.90
CA PRO A 31 11.62 0.67 2.44
C PRO A 31 11.30 -0.72 1.85
N TYR A 32 10.53 -0.73 0.76
CA TYR A 32 10.22 -1.94 0.00
C TYR A 32 9.49 -2.99 0.87
N THR A 33 8.48 -2.53 1.60
CA THR A 33 7.59 -3.40 2.37
C THR A 33 6.87 -4.37 1.43
N ALA A 34 7.07 -5.67 1.64
CA ALA A 34 6.40 -6.71 0.89
C ALA A 34 4.92 -6.79 1.28
N TRP A 35 4.03 -6.97 0.28
CA TRP A 35 2.60 -7.10 0.56
C TRP A 35 2.26 -8.37 1.37
N ALA A 36 3.01 -9.45 1.15
CA ALA A 36 2.84 -10.71 1.87
C ALA A 36 3.04 -10.54 3.38
N ASP A 37 4.05 -9.77 3.81
CA ASP A 37 4.34 -9.53 5.22
C ASP A 37 3.22 -8.73 5.89
N VAL A 38 2.68 -7.74 5.19
CA VAL A 38 1.53 -6.95 5.67
C VAL A 38 0.28 -7.82 5.78
N ARG A 39 0.00 -8.67 4.79
CA ARG A 39 -1.11 -9.63 4.84
C ARG A 39 -0.98 -10.60 6.00
N GLN A 40 0.22 -11.10 6.25
CA GLN A 40 0.50 -11.97 7.40
C GLN A 40 0.28 -11.22 8.72
N ALA A 41 0.81 -10.01 8.86
CA ALA A 41 0.62 -9.19 10.04
C ALA A 41 -0.87 -8.89 10.31
N LEU A 42 -1.64 -8.51 9.27
CA LEU A 42 -3.07 -8.23 9.40
C LEU A 42 -3.87 -9.45 9.85
N SER A 43 -3.48 -10.65 9.41
CA SER A 43 -4.16 -11.89 9.82
C SER A 43 -4.09 -12.18 11.32
N ASN A 44 -3.15 -11.55 12.03
CA ASN A 44 -2.95 -11.71 13.47
C ASN A 44 -3.73 -10.68 14.32
N VAL A 45 -4.29 -9.62 13.73
CA VAL A 45 -4.81 -8.46 14.49
C VAL A 45 -6.32 -8.28 14.36
N ALA A 46 -6.91 -8.67 13.24
CA ALA A 46 -8.35 -8.52 12.97
C ALA A 46 -8.77 -9.48 11.84
N PRO A 47 -10.08 -9.73 11.62
CA PRO A 47 -10.51 -10.30 10.35
C PRO A 47 -9.98 -9.43 9.21
N VAL A 48 -9.10 -10.01 8.39
CA VAL A 48 -8.46 -9.28 7.30
C VAL A 48 -9.57 -8.83 6.34
N PRO A 49 -9.63 -7.53 5.96
CA PRO A 49 -10.64 -7.09 5.01
C PRO A 49 -10.57 -7.92 3.72
N GLU A 50 -11.74 -8.23 3.18
CA GLU A 50 -11.84 -8.78 1.83
C GLU A 50 -11.38 -7.71 0.84
N PHE A 51 -10.51 -8.10 -0.08
CA PHE A 51 -10.06 -7.23 -1.14
C PHE A 51 -10.56 -7.75 -2.48
N THR A 52 -11.17 -6.85 -3.25
CA THR A 52 -11.31 -7.03 -4.69
C THR A 52 -9.94 -6.81 -5.31
N VAL A 53 -9.44 -7.80 -6.04
CA VAL A 53 -8.13 -7.73 -6.71
C VAL A 53 -8.34 -7.41 -8.19
N THR A 54 -7.62 -6.41 -8.68
CA THR A 54 -7.66 -6.01 -10.11
C THR A 54 -6.25 -5.90 -10.66
N ASP A 55 -6.03 -6.47 -11.85
CA ASP A 55 -4.79 -6.33 -12.61
C ASP A 55 -4.77 -4.97 -13.35
N GLN A 56 -3.65 -4.26 -13.26
CA GLN A 56 -3.42 -2.97 -13.92
C GLN A 56 -2.19 -2.96 -14.86
N GLY A 57 -1.69 -4.12 -15.28
CA GLY A 57 -0.54 -4.25 -16.18
C GLY A 57 0.78 -3.96 -15.48
N GLY A 58 1.37 -4.99 -14.85
CA GLY A 58 2.58 -4.88 -14.03
C GLY A 58 2.31 -4.47 -12.57
N PHE A 59 1.04 -4.29 -12.21
CA PHE A 59 0.61 -3.99 -10.86
C PHE A 59 -0.70 -4.71 -10.53
N LEU A 60 -0.84 -5.11 -9.26
CA LEU A 60 -2.11 -5.56 -8.68
C LEU A 60 -2.65 -4.51 -7.72
N GLU A 61 -3.92 -4.15 -7.90
CA GLU A 61 -4.67 -3.36 -6.96
C GLU A 61 -5.50 -4.24 -6.03
N TYR A 62 -5.24 -4.15 -4.72
CA TYR A 62 -6.05 -4.74 -3.66
C TYR A 62 -6.94 -3.65 -3.06
N ARG A 63 -8.23 -3.68 -3.40
CA ARG A 63 -9.20 -2.67 -2.98
C ARG A 63 -10.21 -3.21 -1.98
N SER A 64 -10.37 -2.52 -0.86
CA SER A 64 -11.41 -2.81 0.15
C SER A 64 -12.46 -1.70 0.11
N GLU A 65 -13.69 -2.04 -0.29
CA GLU A 65 -14.83 -1.11 -0.29
C GLU A 65 -15.24 -0.73 1.12
N ALA A 66 -15.26 -1.70 2.03
CA ALA A 66 -15.66 -1.51 3.42
C ALA A 66 -14.78 -0.46 4.14
N SER A 67 -13.48 -0.44 3.84
CA SER A 67 -12.54 0.48 4.45
C SER A 67 -12.13 1.64 3.55
N CYS A 68 -12.61 1.70 2.31
CA CYS A 68 -12.27 2.78 1.38
C CYS A 68 -10.75 2.92 1.15
N VAL A 69 -10.05 1.78 1.18
CA VAL A 69 -8.59 1.67 1.01
C VAL A 69 -8.27 0.94 -0.29
N SER A 70 -7.22 1.38 -0.96
CA SER A 70 -6.61 0.69 -2.10
C SER A 70 -5.10 0.55 -1.86
N VAL A 71 -4.56 -0.64 -2.11
CA VAL A 71 -3.13 -0.94 -2.04
C VAL A 71 -2.67 -1.37 -3.43
N ILE A 72 -1.65 -0.69 -3.97
CA ILE A 72 -1.04 -1.04 -5.26
C ILE A 72 0.25 -1.81 -4.98
N VAL A 73 0.38 -2.98 -5.58
CA VAL A 73 1.50 -3.91 -5.42
C VAL A 73 2.13 -4.15 -6.79
N VAL A 74 3.46 -4.18 -6.86
CA VAL A 74 4.17 -4.50 -8.11
C VAL A 74 3.93 -5.97 -8.45
N ASP A 75 3.51 -6.24 -9.68
CA ASP A 75 3.19 -7.58 -10.21
C ASP A 75 3.93 -7.85 -11.52
N ASP A 76 5.13 -7.30 -11.63
CA ASP A 76 6.05 -7.60 -12.73
C ASP A 76 7.10 -8.58 -12.20
N GLU A 77 7.08 -9.83 -12.67
CA GLU A 77 8.00 -10.88 -12.22
C GLU A 77 9.47 -10.58 -12.57
N GLU A 78 9.74 -9.73 -13.57
CA GLU A 78 11.10 -9.36 -13.96
C GLU A 78 11.64 -8.16 -13.16
N GLU A 79 10.80 -7.50 -12.36
CA GLU A 79 11.19 -6.31 -11.61
C GLU A 79 11.91 -6.69 -10.30
N GLU A 80 13.24 -6.60 -10.30
CA GLU A 80 14.06 -6.83 -9.12
C GLU A 80 14.18 -5.58 -8.23
N ARG A 81 14.24 -5.79 -6.91
CA ARG A 81 14.49 -4.71 -5.94
C ARG A 81 15.83 -4.03 -6.21
N GLY A 82 15.83 -2.69 -6.21
CA GLY A 82 17.03 -1.89 -6.38
C GLY A 82 16.92 -0.50 -5.75
N TYR A 83 16.99 0.54 -6.58
CA TYR A 83 16.70 1.92 -6.16
C TYR A 83 15.18 2.21 -6.09
N HIS A 84 14.36 1.22 -6.45
CA HIS A 84 12.90 1.24 -6.43
C HIS A 84 12.35 -0.11 -5.95
N VAL A 85 11.04 -0.16 -5.75
CA VAL A 85 10.29 -1.36 -5.33
C VAL A 85 10.38 -2.46 -6.40
N GLY A 86 10.48 -3.72 -5.98
CA GLY A 86 10.47 -4.89 -6.87
C GLY A 86 9.16 -5.68 -6.81
N HIS A 87 9.10 -6.80 -7.52
CA HIS A 87 7.96 -7.72 -7.52
C HIS A 87 7.46 -8.03 -6.09
N GLY A 88 6.15 -7.89 -5.88
CA GLY A 88 5.49 -8.17 -4.60
C GLY A 88 5.59 -7.06 -3.55
N ASP A 89 6.29 -5.96 -3.84
CA ASP A 89 6.37 -4.81 -2.94
C ASP A 89 5.20 -3.86 -3.11
N ILE A 90 4.85 -3.18 -2.01
CA ILE A 90 3.82 -2.14 -2.03
C ILE A 90 4.37 -0.89 -2.71
N TRP A 91 3.77 -0.52 -3.84
CA TRP A 91 4.05 0.74 -4.54
C TRP A 91 3.39 1.93 -3.83
N SER A 92 2.09 1.82 -3.52
CA SER A 92 1.32 2.89 -2.88
C SER A 92 0.11 2.38 -2.09
N VAL A 93 -0.36 3.24 -1.17
CA VAL A 93 -1.62 3.05 -0.43
C VAL A 93 -2.45 4.31 -0.56
N SER A 94 -3.72 4.17 -0.91
CA SER A 94 -4.62 5.30 -1.17
C SER A 94 -5.93 5.17 -0.40
N LEU A 95 -6.43 6.31 0.07
CA LEU A 95 -7.82 6.46 0.51
C LEU A 95 -8.64 6.95 -0.68
N TRP A 96 -9.77 6.29 -0.92
CA TRP A 96 -10.70 6.64 -1.98
C TRP A 96 -12.11 6.81 -1.40
N ALA A 97 -12.89 7.74 -1.94
CA ALA A 97 -14.30 7.85 -1.57
C ALA A 97 -15.13 7.13 -2.63
N PRO A 98 -16.05 6.23 -2.27
CA PRO A 98 -17.05 5.75 -3.21
C PRO A 98 -17.83 6.94 -3.75
N VAL A 99 -18.08 6.99 -5.05
CA VAL A 99 -19.03 7.95 -5.60
C VAL A 99 -20.41 7.39 -5.31
N TRP A 100 -21.03 7.86 -4.23
CA TRP A 100 -22.44 7.56 -3.96
C TRP A 100 -23.27 8.36 -4.97
N ALA A 101 -24.03 7.67 -5.82
CA ALA A 101 -25.05 8.32 -6.62
C ALA A 101 -26.17 8.77 -5.67
N ASN A 102 -26.38 10.07 -5.55
CA ASN A 102 -27.57 10.64 -4.90
C ASN A 102 -28.82 10.40 -5.74
#